data_AF-A0A6L8N4X5-F1
#
_entry.id   AF-A0A6L8N4X5-F1
#
_cell.length_a   1.000
_cell.length_b   1.000
_cell.length_c   1.000
_cell.angle_alpha   90.00
_cell.angle_beta   90.00
_cell.angle_gamma   90.00
#
_symmetry.space_group_name_H-M   'P 1'
#
loop_
_entity.id
_entity.type
_entity.pdbx_description
1 polymer ?
#
loop_
_entity_poly.entity_id
_entity_poly.type
_entity_poly.pdbx_seq_one_letter_code
_entity_poly.pdbx_strand_id
1 'polypeptide(L)'
;MNQGLTVAFLGIDGIGKSTLCRAFEERARAAGAEVVTVTWRSALEETATPWPAVPLQQLWLESFRTLYGGGLREGQPLDIPRGYDVWDAQQWERHLAAEPVMHNRASGALAAAFVEIAGNIILASEVTRQAVARGAVVVQESYPIKHVLKELAVADRLALQGREEGDPAAAAVGSLAGTVRGLLDVIFSSSLLRPDIGILVDGPSAYAYRWRTAQNGAVGALEDYGPAGERSEESFSRMQDETAKLFREYADSLGWTVHQVDHAGVEANTERGLAALCSHPKLARYFGQG
;
A
#
# COMPACT_ATOMS: atom_id res chain seq x y z
N MET A 1 6.69 5.88 -31.30
CA MET A 1 6.09 6.11 -29.97
C MET A 1 6.89 5.32 -28.95
N ASN A 2 7.23 5.90 -27.81
CA ASN A 2 7.95 5.18 -26.76
C ASN A 2 7.03 4.13 -26.15
N GLN A 3 7.57 2.95 -25.85
CA GLN A 3 6.84 1.92 -25.12
C GLN A 3 6.55 2.44 -23.72
N GLY A 4 5.28 2.35 -23.28
CA GLY A 4 4.89 2.76 -21.92
C GLY A 4 5.63 1.94 -20.86
N LEU A 5 5.66 2.44 -19.63
CA LEU A 5 6.38 1.82 -18.53
C LEU A 5 5.66 2.01 -17.20
N THR A 6 5.98 1.16 -16.23
CA THR A 6 5.46 1.24 -14.86
C THR A 6 6.54 1.68 -13.88
N VAL A 7 6.22 2.67 -13.04
CA VAL A 7 7.10 3.18 -11.97
C VAL A 7 6.40 3.00 -10.63
N ALA A 8 7.01 2.23 -9.74
CA ALA A 8 6.46 1.92 -8.43
C ALA A 8 7.26 2.57 -7.30
N PHE A 9 6.54 3.11 -6.32
CA PHE A 9 7.10 3.68 -5.11
C PHE A 9 6.75 2.77 -3.92
N LEU A 10 7.75 2.39 -3.14
CA LEU A 10 7.59 1.60 -1.91
C LEU A 10 8.21 2.33 -0.73
N GLY A 11 7.71 2.07 0.48
CA GLY A 11 8.20 2.69 1.71
C GLY A 11 7.10 2.88 2.74
N ILE A 12 7.50 3.11 3.98
CA ILE A 12 6.61 3.28 5.14
C ILE A 12 5.69 4.51 5.00
N ASP A 13 4.58 4.53 5.71
CA ASP A 13 3.65 5.67 5.66
C ASP A 13 4.27 6.93 6.27
N GLY A 14 3.93 8.08 5.69
CA GLY A 14 4.46 9.37 6.14
C GLY A 14 5.88 9.71 5.66
N ILE A 15 6.66 8.80 5.06
CA ILE A 15 8.08 9.05 4.72
C ILE A 15 8.35 9.97 3.51
N GLY A 16 7.30 10.52 2.87
CA GLY A 16 7.46 11.45 1.74
C GLY A 16 7.30 10.85 0.34
N LYS A 17 6.81 9.61 0.21
CA LYS A 17 6.53 8.97 -1.10
C LYS A 17 5.63 9.82 -2.00
N SER A 18 4.52 10.32 -1.49
CA SER A 18 3.54 11.11 -2.26
C SER A 18 4.17 12.37 -2.83
N THR A 19 5.07 13.02 -2.08
CA THR A 19 5.79 14.21 -2.55
C THR A 19 6.73 13.87 -3.69
N LEU A 20 7.53 12.81 -3.54
CA LEU A 20 8.44 12.35 -4.59
C LEU A 20 7.68 11.88 -5.84
N CYS A 21 6.57 11.17 -5.65
CA CYS A 21 5.68 10.73 -6.71
C CYS A 21 5.18 11.92 -7.54
N ARG A 22 4.62 12.96 -6.90
CA ARG A 22 4.17 14.18 -7.58
C ARG A 22 5.29 14.87 -8.36
N ALA A 23 6.46 15.02 -7.76
CA ALA A 23 7.62 15.62 -8.42
C ALA A 23 8.06 14.80 -9.67
N PHE A 24 7.99 13.48 -9.59
CA PHE A 24 8.25 12.60 -10.73
C PHE A 24 7.19 12.75 -11.82
N GLU A 25 5.91 12.76 -11.47
CA GLU A 25 4.83 12.94 -12.43
C GLU A 25 4.93 14.29 -13.16
N GLU A 26 5.19 15.38 -12.43
CA GLU A 26 5.42 16.71 -12.99
C GLU A 26 6.58 16.70 -13.99
N ARG A 27 7.71 16.07 -13.62
CA ARG A 27 8.86 15.93 -14.51
C ARG A 27 8.52 15.13 -15.77
N ALA A 28 7.81 14.01 -15.63
CA ALA A 28 7.43 13.17 -16.75
C ALA A 28 6.46 13.89 -17.70
N ARG A 29 5.45 14.61 -17.16
CA ARG A 29 4.54 15.45 -17.95
C ARG A 29 5.28 16.58 -18.66
N ALA A 30 6.23 17.25 -17.98
CA ALA A 30 7.07 18.28 -18.59
C ALA A 30 7.96 17.75 -19.73
N ALA A 31 8.32 16.47 -19.70
CA ALA A 31 9.00 15.78 -20.79
C ALA A 31 8.06 15.29 -21.90
N GLY A 32 6.77 15.64 -21.85
CA GLY A 32 5.77 15.29 -22.86
C GLY A 32 5.17 13.90 -22.72
N ALA A 33 5.39 13.20 -21.60
CA ALA A 33 4.79 11.89 -21.35
C ALA A 33 3.33 12.02 -20.90
N GLU A 34 2.47 11.11 -21.37
CA GLU A 34 1.21 10.82 -20.69
C GLU A 34 1.53 10.12 -19.37
N VAL A 35 1.03 10.65 -18.25
CA VAL A 35 1.26 10.09 -16.91
C VAL A 35 -0.08 9.72 -16.29
N VAL A 36 -0.20 8.46 -15.89
CA VAL A 36 -1.40 7.89 -15.28
C VAL A 36 -1.03 7.37 -13.90
N THR A 37 -1.60 7.97 -12.85
CA THR A 37 -1.36 7.53 -11.47
C THR A 37 -2.42 6.52 -11.09
N VAL A 38 -1.99 5.28 -10.88
CA VAL A 38 -2.88 4.16 -10.58
C VAL A 38 -2.85 3.90 -9.09
N THR A 39 -3.99 4.18 -8.47
CA THR A 39 -4.36 3.76 -7.13
C THR A 39 -5.70 3.04 -7.26
N TRP A 40 -6.11 2.31 -6.23
CA TRP A 40 -7.48 1.82 -6.16
C TRP A 40 -8.48 2.97 -6.38
N ARG A 41 -8.30 4.10 -5.67
CA ARG A 41 -9.20 5.24 -5.68
C ARG A 41 -9.31 5.89 -7.08
N SER A 42 -8.18 6.09 -7.76
CA SER A 42 -8.19 6.67 -9.12
C SER A 42 -8.84 5.75 -10.15
N ALA A 43 -8.69 4.43 -10.01
CA ALA A 43 -9.39 3.49 -10.89
C ALA A 43 -10.92 3.55 -10.77
N LEU A 44 -11.46 3.98 -9.63
CA LEU A 44 -12.91 4.14 -9.41
C LEU A 44 -13.45 5.43 -10.03
N GLU A 45 -12.62 6.47 -10.12
CA GLU A 45 -13.00 7.78 -10.65
C GLU A 45 -12.91 7.82 -12.19
N GLU A 46 -12.01 7.02 -12.79
CA GLU A 46 -11.68 7.11 -14.22
C GLU A 46 -12.44 6.11 -15.13
N THR A 47 -13.19 5.16 -14.58
CA THR A 47 -13.84 4.11 -15.38
C THR A 47 -15.33 4.39 -15.64
N ALA A 48 -15.68 4.64 -16.90
CA ALA A 48 -17.07 4.88 -17.33
C ALA A 48 -17.93 3.60 -17.42
N THR A 49 -17.30 2.42 -17.31
CA THR A 49 -17.95 1.12 -17.47
C THR A 49 -18.00 0.33 -16.16
N PRO A 50 -19.03 -0.52 -15.93
CA PRO A 50 -19.14 -1.30 -14.70
C PRO A 50 -17.94 -2.23 -14.41
N TRP A 51 -17.29 -2.76 -15.45
CA TRP A 51 -16.01 -3.46 -15.32
C TRP A 51 -14.86 -2.53 -15.74
N PRO A 52 -13.74 -2.45 -14.98
CA PRO A 52 -13.47 -3.10 -13.69
C PRO A 52 -13.99 -2.33 -12.45
N ALA A 53 -14.68 -1.19 -12.65
CA ALA A 53 -15.03 -0.24 -11.58
C ALA A 53 -15.78 -0.86 -10.39
N VAL A 54 -16.88 -1.57 -10.66
CA VAL A 54 -17.79 -2.11 -9.62
C VAL A 54 -17.11 -3.22 -8.80
N PRO A 55 -16.41 -4.20 -9.42
CA PRO A 55 -15.62 -5.16 -8.65
C PRO A 55 -14.53 -4.50 -7.80
N LEU A 56 -13.82 -3.49 -8.31
CA LEU A 56 -12.80 -2.78 -7.54
C LEU A 56 -13.40 -2.01 -6.36
N GLN A 57 -14.58 -1.38 -6.53
CA GLN A 57 -15.31 -0.75 -5.43
C GLN A 57 -15.65 -1.78 -4.34
N GLN A 58 -16.17 -2.94 -4.74
CA GLN A 58 -16.53 -3.97 -3.78
C GLN A 58 -15.32 -4.56 -3.09
N LEU A 59 -14.23 -4.86 -3.82
CA LEU A 59 -13.01 -5.41 -3.22
C LEU A 59 -12.36 -4.39 -2.27
N TRP A 60 -12.38 -3.10 -2.61
CA TRP A 60 -11.91 -2.06 -1.69
C TRP A 60 -12.70 -2.09 -0.39
N LEU A 61 -14.04 -2.08 -0.47
CA LEU A 61 -14.90 -2.19 0.70
C LEU A 61 -14.64 -3.49 1.49
N GLU A 62 -14.54 -4.63 0.81
CA GLU A 62 -14.34 -5.93 1.45
C GLU A 62 -12.96 -6.07 2.10
N SER A 63 -11.93 -5.35 1.63
CA SER A 63 -10.62 -5.33 2.30
C SER A 63 -10.77 -4.86 3.75
N PHE A 64 -11.55 -3.80 3.98
CA PHE A 64 -11.83 -3.28 5.32
C PHE A 64 -12.86 -4.12 6.08
N ARG A 65 -13.96 -4.56 5.42
CA ARG A 65 -14.97 -5.39 6.08
C ARG A 65 -14.39 -6.70 6.59
N THR A 66 -13.46 -7.29 5.86
CA THR A 66 -12.77 -8.52 6.29
C THR A 66 -11.73 -8.22 7.36
N LEU A 67 -10.90 -7.19 7.19
CA LEU A 67 -9.90 -6.75 8.16
C LEU A 67 -10.49 -6.48 9.55
N TYR A 68 -11.66 -5.84 9.60
CA TYR A 68 -12.38 -5.49 10.83
C TYR A 68 -13.56 -6.41 11.13
N GLY A 69 -13.74 -7.51 10.38
CA GLY A 69 -14.96 -8.32 10.42
C GLY A 69 -15.19 -9.09 11.73
N GLY A 70 -14.11 -9.32 12.49
CA GLY A 70 -14.18 -9.83 13.86
C GLY A 70 -14.14 -8.73 14.94
N GLY A 71 -14.16 -7.46 14.51
CA GLY A 71 -13.97 -6.27 15.31
C GLY A 71 -15.10 -6.04 16.31
N LEU A 72 -14.75 -5.77 17.57
CA LEU A 72 -15.69 -5.33 18.61
C LEU A 72 -15.33 -3.95 19.14
N ARG A 73 -16.34 -3.09 19.36
CA ARG A 73 -16.27 -1.87 20.17
C ARG A 73 -17.19 -2.03 21.38
N GLU A 74 -16.64 -1.93 22.59
CA GLU A 74 -17.40 -2.06 23.85
C GLU A 74 -18.25 -3.35 23.90
N GLY A 75 -17.71 -4.44 23.33
CA GLY A 75 -18.38 -5.74 23.24
C GLY A 75 -19.43 -5.86 22.13
N GLN A 76 -19.69 -4.80 21.36
CA GLN A 76 -20.60 -4.82 20.21
C GLN A 76 -19.85 -4.98 18.89
N PRO A 77 -20.36 -5.76 17.92
CA PRO A 77 -19.78 -5.84 16.59
C PRO A 77 -19.70 -4.47 15.90
N LEU A 78 -18.63 -4.25 15.12
CA LEU A 78 -18.54 -3.09 14.24
C LEU A 78 -19.53 -3.22 13.08
N ASP A 79 -20.46 -2.26 12.97
CA ASP A 79 -21.48 -2.24 11.90
C ASP A 79 -20.96 -1.54 10.64
N ILE A 80 -20.07 -2.22 9.92
CA ILE A 80 -19.46 -1.70 8.69
C ILE A 80 -20.47 -1.85 7.52
N PRO A 81 -20.69 -0.81 6.69
CA PRO A 81 -21.69 -0.84 5.62
C PRO A 81 -21.38 -1.88 4.56
N ARG A 82 -22.42 -2.37 3.88
CA ARG A 82 -22.31 -3.37 2.81
C ARG A 82 -22.23 -2.77 1.41
N GLY A 83 -22.68 -1.52 1.25
CA GLY A 83 -22.67 -0.81 -0.02
C GLY A 83 -21.52 0.19 -0.10
N TYR A 84 -20.85 0.24 -1.25
CA TYR A 84 -19.77 1.19 -1.51
C TYR A 84 -20.25 2.66 -1.49
N ASP A 85 -21.49 2.90 -1.91
CA ASP A 85 -22.15 4.21 -1.89
C ASP A 85 -22.22 4.78 -0.46
N VAL A 86 -22.65 3.96 0.50
CA VAL A 86 -22.70 4.35 1.92
C VAL A 86 -21.29 4.48 2.49
N TRP A 87 -20.40 3.56 2.13
CA TRP A 87 -19.00 3.57 2.54
C TRP A 87 -18.29 4.89 2.19
N ASP A 88 -18.41 5.32 0.93
CA ASP A 88 -17.75 6.52 0.43
C ASP A 88 -18.38 7.80 0.97
N ALA A 89 -19.72 7.90 0.92
CA ALA A 89 -20.46 9.08 1.37
C ALA A 89 -20.19 9.41 2.85
N GLN A 90 -19.99 8.40 3.68
CA GLN A 90 -19.72 8.56 5.11
C GLN A 90 -18.23 8.48 5.46
N GLN A 91 -17.33 8.37 4.49
CA GLN A 91 -15.88 8.33 4.70
C GLN A 91 -15.46 7.24 5.71
N TRP A 92 -15.96 6.02 5.52
CA TRP A 92 -15.79 4.92 6.49
C TRP A 92 -14.33 4.54 6.75
N GLU A 93 -13.43 4.70 5.77
CA GLU A 93 -11.99 4.50 5.97
C GLU A 93 -11.44 5.38 7.10
N ARG A 94 -11.89 6.65 7.18
CA ARG A 94 -11.48 7.58 8.25
C ARG A 94 -12.13 7.22 9.59
N HIS A 95 -13.37 6.76 9.57
CA HIS A 95 -14.05 6.30 10.78
C HIS A 95 -13.33 5.10 11.39
N LEU A 96 -12.99 4.09 10.58
CA LEU A 96 -12.23 2.92 11.03
C LEU A 96 -10.81 3.27 11.52
N ALA A 97 -10.20 4.33 10.97
CA ALA A 97 -8.92 4.85 11.47
C ALA A 97 -9.02 5.38 12.90
N ALA A 98 -10.16 5.93 13.29
CA ALA A 98 -10.42 6.42 14.64
C ALA A 98 -11.06 5.38 15.58
N GLU A 99 -11.51 4.24 15.04
CA GLU A 99 -12.29 3.27 15.80
C GLU A 99 -11.44 2.54 16.87
N PRO A 100 -11.85 2.56 18.16
CA PRO A 100 -11.19 1.81 19.22
C PRO A 100 -11.60 0.34 19.19
N VAL A 101 -10.85 -0.47 18.44
CA VAL A 101 -11.08 -1.91 18.34
C VAL A 101 -10.59 -2.60 19.61
N MET A 102 -11.49 -3.28 20.33
CA MET A 102 -11.14 -4.00 21.57
C MET A 102 -10.80 -5.48 21.35
N HIS A 103 -11.35 -6.07 20.29
CA HIS A 103 -11.11 -7.45 19.89
C HIS A 103 -11.24 -7.57 18.38
N ASN A 104 -10.48 -8.45 17.75
CA ASN A 104 -10.58 -8.75 16.33
C ASN A 104 -10.05 -10.17 16.05
N ARG A 105 -10.16 -10.65 14.80
CA ARG A 105 -9.78 -12.01 14.41
C ARG A 105 -8.66 -12.02 13.37
N ALA A 106 -7.62 -12.81 13.63
CA ALA A 106 -6.49 -12.98 12.71
C ALA A 106 -6.92 -13.44 11.30
N SER A 107 -7.96 -14.28 11.22
CA SER A 107 -8.50 -14.75 9.95
C SER A 107 -9.08 -13.62 9.09
N GLY A 108 -9.60 -12.56 9.71
CA GLY A 108 -10.10 -11.38 9.01
C GLY A 108 -8.99 -10.62 8.31
N ALA A 109 -7.89 -10.35 9.01
CA ALA A 109 -6.71 -9.70 8.45
C ALA A 109 -6.03 -10.55 7.35
N LEU A 110 -5.97 -11.87 7.52
CA LEU A 110 -5.48 -12.76 6.46
C LEU A 110 -6.40 -12.76 5.23
N ALA A 111 -7.72 -12.74 5.43
CA ALA A 111 -8.67 -12.64 4.32
C ALA A 111 -8.54 -11.30 3.58
N ALA A 112 -8.33 -10.20 4.30
CA ALA A 112 -8.07 -8.88 3.71
C ALA A 112 -6.85 -8.92 2.78
N ALA A 113 -5.76 -9.58 3.18
CA ALA A 113 -4.59 -9.79 2.33
C ALA A 113 -4.90 -10.48 0.99
N PHE A 114 -5.80 -11.46 0.97
CA PHE A 114 -6.25 -12.08 -0.27
C PHE A 114 -7.13 -11.15 -1.12
N VAL A 115 -7.98 -10.34 -0.48
CA VAL A 115 -8.80 -9.33 -1.17
C VAL A 115 -7.90 -8.28 -1.83
N GLU A 116 -6.87 -7.83 -1.13
CA GLU A 116 -5.89 -6.87 -1.64
C GLU A 116 -5.13 -7.46 -2.85
N ILE A 117 -4.68 -8.71 -2.77
CA ILE A 117 -4.06 -9.41 -3.92
C ILE A 117 -5.03 -9.46 -5.11
N ALA A 118 -6.29 -9.86 -4.90
CA ALA A 118 -7.28 -9.99 -5.96
C ALA A 118 -7.56 -8.65 -6.66
N GLY A 119 -7.72 -7.58 -5.90
CA GLY A 119 -7.94 -6.25 -6.46
C GLY A 119 -6.76 -5.74 -7.27
N ASN A 120 -5.54 -6.00 -6.82
CA ASN A 120 -4.34 -5.60 -7.54
C ASN A 120 -4.11 -6.39 -8.83
N ILE A 121 -4.58 -7.64 -8.92
CA ILE A 121 -4.61 -8.39 -10.18
C ILE A 121 -5.52 -7.70 -11.20
N ILE A 122 -6.74 -7.32 -10.80
CA ILE A 122 -7.69 -6.61 -11.67
C ILE A 122 -7.13 -5.24 -12.07
N LEU A 123 -6.60 -4.49 -11.11
CA LEU A 123 -6.00 -3.17 -11.34
C LEU A 123 -4.82 -3.25 -12.33
N ALA A 124 -4.03 -4.31 -12.23
CA ALA A 124 -2.92 -4.55 -13.15
C ALA A 124 -3.42 -4.89 -14.56
N SER A 125 -4.32 -5.87 -14.72
CA SER A 125 -4.75 -6.36 -16.04
C SER A 125 -5.64 -5.35 -16.78
N GLU A 126 -6.56 -4.70 -16.06
CA GLU A 126 -7.62 -3.90 -16.67
C GLU A 126 -7.29 -2.41 -16.76
N VAL A 127 -6.39 -1.90 -15.90
CA VAL A 127 -6.07 -0.47 -15.84
C VAL A 127 -4.60 -0.23 -16.21
N THR A 128 -3.68 -0.79 -15.42
CA THR A 128 -2.24 -0.53 -15.56
C THR A 128 -1.73 -0.96 -16.94
N ARG A 129 -2.02 -2.19 -17.36
CA ARG A 129 -1.51 -2.72 -18.64
C ARG A 129 -2.15 -2.03 -19.84
N GLN A 130 -3.40 -1.60 -19.75
CA GLN A 130 -4.06 -0.83 -20.80
C GLN A 130 -3.39 0.55 -20.97
N ALA A 131 -3.01 1.20 -19.86
CA ALA A 131 -2.27 2.46 -19.89
C ALA A 131 -0.85 2.32 -20.44
N VAL A 132 -0.14 1.26 -20.05
CA VAL A 132 1.18 0.96 -20.63
C VAL A 132 1.10 0.68 -22.13
N ALA A 133 0.08 -0.07 -22.59
CA ALA A 133 -0.08 -0.43 -24.00
C ALA A 133 -0.29 0.78 -24.93
N ARG A 134 -0.90 1.87 -24.41
CA ARG A 134 -1.05 3.14 -25.15
C ARG A 134 0.17 4.06 -25.06
N GLY A 135 1.23 3.66 -24.35
CA GLY A 135 2.49 4.40 -24.27
C GLY A 135 2.67 5.27 -23.02
N ALA A 136 1.73 5.22 -22.06
CA ALA A 136 1.78 6.04 -20.85
C ALA A 136 2.86 5.57 -19.86
N VAL A 137 3.32 6.52 -19.04
CA VAL A 137 4.06 6.26 -17.80
C VAL A 137 3.02 6.04 -16.70
N VAL A 138 2.89 4.79 -16.24
CA VAL A 138 2.01 4.46 -15.13
C VAL A 138 2.75 4.56 -13.82
N VAL A 139 2.21 5.32 -12.88
CA VAL A 139 2.80 5.55 -11.56
C VAL A 139 1.97 4.87 -10.48
N GLN A 140 2.62 4.06 -9.65
CA GLN A 140 2.03 3.43 -8.46
C GLN A 140 2.64 4.07 -7.21
N GLU A 141 1.95 5.05 -6.62
CA GLU A 141 2.43 5.82 -5.46
C GLU A 141 2.71 4.95 -4.21
N SER A 142 1.92 3.89 -4.04
CA SER A 142 2.18 2.83 -3.06
C SER A 142 2.09 1.49 -3.77
N TYR A 143 3.25 0.86 -3.95
CA TYR A 143 3.31 -0.44 -4.60
C TYR A 143 2.48 -1.47 -3.81
N PRO A 144 1.58 -2.22 -4.46
CA PRO A 144 0.57 -3.04 -3.80
C PRO A 144 1.02 -4.00 -2.71
N ILE A 145 2.21 -4.60 -2.84
CA ILE A 145 2.74 -5.54 -1.83
C ILE A 145 2.78 -4.92 -0.43
N LYS A 146 2.90 -3.59 -0.33
CA LYS A 146 2.87 -2.83 0.93
C LYS A 146 1.63 -3.13 1.76
N HIS A 147 0.46 -3.11 1.13
CA HIS A 147 -0.82 -3.28 1.81
C HIS A 147 -0.98 -4.72 2.29
N VAL A 148 -0.67 -5.68 1.42
CA VAL A 148 -0.68 -7.12 1.74
C VAL A 148 0.24 -7.43 2.92
N LEU A 149 1.48 -6.91 2.91
CA LEU A 149 2.43 -7.13 4.00
C LEU A 149 1.96 -6.55 5.35
N LYS A 150 1.23 -5.43 5.33
CA LYS A 150 0.64 -4.84 6.53
C LYS A 150 -0.52 -5.67 7.07
N GLU A 151 -1.39 -6.15 6.21
CA GLU A 151 -2.50 -7.03 6.59
C GLU A 151 -1.97 -8.35 7.16
N LEU A 152 -0.92 -8.92 6.58
CA LEU A 152 -0.23 -10.09 7.13
C LEU A 152 0.43 -9.80 8.48
N ALA A 153 1.02 -8.61 8.66
CA ALA A 153 1.58 -8.21 9.96
C ALA A 153 0.49 -8.10 11.04
N VAL A 154 -0.69 -7.53 10.70
CA VAL A 154 -1.86 -7.52 11.60
C VAL A 154 -2.34 -8.93 11.89
N ALA A 155 -2.41 -9.80 10.88
CA ALA A 155 -2.82 -11.19 11.05
C ALA A 155 -1.88 -11.94 12.00
N ASP A 156 -0.56 -11.76 11.85
CA ASP A 156 0.44 -12.36 12.75
C ASP A 156 0.30 -11.82 14.18
N ARG A 157 0.07 -10.51 14.34
CA ARG A 157 -0.14 -9.91 15.67
C ARG A 157 -1.37 -10.47 16.37
N LEU A 158 -2.50 -10.54 15.68
CA LEU A 158 -3.74 -11.14 16.19
C LEU A 158 -3.59 -12.64 16.44
N ALA A 159 -2.83 -13.35 15.61
CA ALA A 159 -2.57 -14.77 15.77
C ALA A 159 -1.69 -15.08 17.00
N LEU A 160 -0.82 -14.17 17.39
CA LEU A 160 -0.05 -14.27 18.63
C LEU A 160 -0.95 -14.04 19.85
N GLN A 161 -1.76 -12.98 19.86
CA GLN A 161 -2.73 -12.70 20.93
C GLN A 161 -3.71 -13.88 21.13
N GLY A 162 -4.32 -14.37 20.05
CA GLY A 162 -5.23 -15.51 20.12
C GLY A 162 -4.57 -16.79 20.63
N ARG A 163 -3.28 -17.00 20.35
CA ARG A 163 -2.53 -18.14 20.91
C ARG A 163 -2.33 -18.03 22.41
N GLU A 164 -2.05 -16.83 22.92
CA GLU A 164 -1.94 -16.56 24.36
C GLU A 164 -3.28 -16.79 25.08
N GLU A 165 -4.40 -16.55 24.38
CA GLU A 165 -5.76 -16.83 24.85
C GLU A 165 -6.20 -18.30 24.67
N GLY A 166 -5.38 -19.14 24.03
CA GLY A 166 -5.67 -20.55 23.80
C GLY A 166 -6.55 -20.87 22.59
N ASP A 167 -6.67 -19.97 21.61
CA ASP A 167 -7.40 -20.19 20.35
C ASP A 167 -6.58 -21.06 19.37
N PRO A 168 -6.98 -22.33 19.12
CA PRO A 168 -6.26 -23.20 18.18
C PRO A 168 -6.33 -22.70 16.73
N ALA A 169 -7.38 -21.95 16.34
CA ALA A 169 -7.50 -21.40 15.00
C ALA A 169 -6.47 -20.28 14.77
N ALA A 170 -6.11 -19.53 15.80
CA ALA A 170 -5.09 -18.47 15.72
C ALA A 170 -3.73 -19.01 15.28
N ALA A 171 -3.31 -20.17 15.80
CA ALA A 171 -2.05 -20.82 15.40
C ALA A 171 -2.05 -21.23 13.92
N ALA A 172 -3.16 -21.83 13.44
CA ALA A 172 -3.31 -22.23 12.06
C ALA A 172 -3.29 -21.02 11.11
N VAL A 173 -3.97 -19.93 11.47
CA VAL A 173 -3.97 -18.68 10.70
C VAL A 173 -2.56 -18.08 10.64
N GLY A 174 -1.83 -18.00 11.75
CA GLY A 174 -0.45 -17.49 11.76
C GLY A 174 0.49 -18.33 10.88
N SER A 175 0.34 -19.66 10.90
CA SER A 175 1.10 -20.53 9.98
C SER A 175 0.77 -20.26 8.52
N LEU A 176 -0.50 -20.02 8.19
CA LEU A 176 -0.93 -19.72 6.83
C LEU A 176 -0.46 -18.33 6.38
N ALA A 177 -0.49 -17.33 7.27
CA ALA A 177 0.04 -15.98 6.99
C ALA A 177 1.54 -16.03 6.64
N GLY A 178 2.32 -16.84 7.37
CA GLY A 178 3.73 -17.11 7.03
C GLY A 178 3.91 -17.74 5.65
N THR A 179 3.06 -18.72 5.29
CA THR A 179 3.07 -19.33 3.95
C THR A 179 2.74 -18.31 2.86
N VAL A 180 1.69 -17.49 3.05
CA VAL A 180 1.29 -16.47 2.09
C VAL A 180 2.41 -15.45 1.90
N ARG A 181 3.06 -15.01 2.98
CA ARG A 181 4.22 -14.11 2.93
C ARG A 181 5.32 -14.66 2.02
N GLY A 182 5.66 -15.95 2.14
CA GLY A 182 6.66 -16.60 1.28
C GLY A 182 6.25 -16.71 -0.19
N LEU A 183 4.95 -16.61 -0.51
CA LEU A 183 4.43 -16.63 -1.88
C LEU A 183 4.37 -15.24 -2.53
N LEU A 184 4.47 -14.16 -1.74
CA LEU A 184 4.33 -12.80 -2.27
C LEU A 184 5.39 -12.47 -3.31
N ASP A 185 6.63 -12.95 -3.14
CA ASP A 185 7.69 -12.77 -4.13
C ASP A 185 7.32 -13.39 -5.49
N VAL A 186 6.69 -14.56 -5.48
CA VAL A 186 6.24 -15.24 -6.72
C VAL A 186 5.13 -14.43 -7.40
N ILE A 187 4.17 -13.93 -6.62
CA ILE A 187 3.02 -13.18 -7.12
C ILE A 187 3.47 -11.83 -7.69
N PHE A 188 4.20 -11.04 -6.90
CA PHE A 188 4.56 -9.68 -7.24
C PHE A 188 5.79 -9.56 -8.15
N SER A 189 6.59 -10.63 -8.30
CA SER A 189 7.62 -10.72 -9.35
C SER A 189 7.09 -11.22 -10.70
N SER A 190 5.80 -11.60 -10.79
CA SER A 190 5.19 -12.05 -12.04
C SER A 190 5.23 -10.96 -13.11
N SER A 191 5.17 -11.38 -14.38
CA SER A 191 5.11 -10.45 -15.52
C SER A 191 3.86 -9.56 -15.51
N LEU A 192 2.83 -9.89 -14.72
CA LEU A 192 1.65 -9.06 -14.57
C LEU A 192 1.91 -7.90 -13.60
N LEU A 193 2.42 -8.19 -12.41
CA LEU A 193 2.49 -7.25 -11.28
C LEU A 193 3.86 -6.57 -11.08
N ARG A 194 4.94 -7.13 -11.64
CA ARG A 194 6.27 -6.55 -11.49
C ARG A 194 6.35 -5.20 -12.24
N PRO A 195 6.78 -4.11 -11.56
CA PRO A 195 6.97 -2.85 -12.22
C PRO A 195 8.26 -2.85 -13.05
N ASP A 196 8.32 -1.98 -14.06
CA ASP A 196 9.52 -1.81 -14.88
C ASP A 196 10.65 -1.18 -14.09
N ILE A 197 10.29 -0.32 -13.15
CA ILE A 197 11.17 0.52 -12.35
C ILE A 197 10.54 0.62 -10.96
N GLY A 198 11.35 0.38 -9.94
CA GLY A 198 10.92 0.54 -8.56
C GLY A 198 11.90 1.39 -7.78
N ILE A 199 11.36 2.19 -6.87
CA ILE A 199 12.12 2.97 -5.91
C ILE A 199 11.60 2.73 -4.49
N LEU A 200 12.50 2.36 -3.60
CA LEU A 200 12.24 2.31 -2.17
C LEU A 200 12.61 3.67 -1.56
N VAL A 201 11.63 4.35 -0.97
CA VAL A 201 11.84 5.53 -0.12
C VAL A 201 11.98 5.04 1.31
N ASP A 202 13.21 5.02 1.79
CA ASP A 202 13.61 4.43 3.07
C ASP A 202 14.01 5.51 4.06
N GLY A 203 13.73 5.30 5.34
CA GLY A 203 14.14 6.22 6.39
C GLY A 203 13.53 5.89 7.75
N PRO A 204 13.86 6.68 8.80
CA PRO A 204 13.40 6.41 10.16
C PRO A 204 11.89 6.60 10.34
N SER A 205 11.22 5.65 10.98
CA SER A 205 9.78 5.72 11.32
C SER A 205 9.43 6.94 12.19
N ALA A 206 10.34 7.39 13.05
CA ALA A 206 10.18 8.61 13.85
C ALA A 206 9.97 9.87 12.99
N TYR A 207 10.55 9.93 11.79
CA TYR A 207 10.34 11.07 10.88
C TYR A 207 8.95 10.98 10.25
N ALA A 208 8.59 9.78 9.79
CA ALA A 208 7.29 9.44 9.25
C ALA A 208 6.15 9.79 10.21
N TYR A 209 6.24 9.41 11.49
CA TYR A 209 5.21 9.71 12.49
C TYR A 209 5.00 11.22 12.67
N ARG A 210 6.09 11.97 12.87
CA ARG A 210 6.03 13.43 13.04
C ARG A 210 5.43 14.13 11.82
N TRP A 211 5.85 13.75 10.62
CA TRP A 211 5.31 14.34 9.40
C TRP A 211 3.84 13.97 9.19
N ARG A 212 3.47 12.72 9.46
CA ARG A 212 2.09 12.24 9.32
C ARG A 212 1.12 12.96 10.26
N THR A 213 1.50 13.05 11.54
CA THR A 213 0.70 13.73 12.58
C THR A 213 0.61 15.24 12.35
N ALA A 214 1.70 15.88 11.90
CA ALA A 214 1.67 17.29 11.53
C ALA A 214 0.75 17.58 10.33
N GLN A 215 0.67 16.65 9.37
CA GLN A 215 -0.14 16.80 8.16
C GLN A 215 -1.63 16.52 8.40
N ASN A 216 -1.96 15.44 9.12
CA ASN A 216 -3.31 14.88 9.17
C ASN A 216 -3.94 14.92 10.58
N GLY A 217 -3.19 15.28 11.62
CA GLY A 217 -3.61 15.21 13.02
C GLY A 217 -3.69 13.80 13.60
N ALA A 218 -3.70 12.76 12.77
CA ALA A 218 -3.80 11.36 13.16
C ALA A 218 -3.15 10.42 12.13
N VAL A 219 -3.00 9.15 12.51
CA VAL A 219 -2.57 8.04 11.65
C VAL A 219 -3.78 7.35 11.01
N GLY A 220 -3.56 6.71 9.85
CA GLY A 220 -4.59 5.99 9.09
C GLY A 220 -4.94 4.59 9.65
N ALA A 221 -5.98 3.97 9.08
CA ALA A 221 -6.53 2.68 9.54
C ALA A 221 -5.54 1.51 9.57
N LEU A 222 -4.59 1.49 8.63
CA LEU A 222 -3.54 0.46 8.48
C LEU A 222 -2.12 1.04 8.63
N GLU A 223 -1.97 2.12 9.39
CA GLU A 223 -0.66 2.75 9.65
C GLU A 223 -0.03 2.30 10.97
N ASP A 224 -0.80 1.63 11.82
CA ASP A 224 -0.37 1.02 13.07
C ASP A 224 -1.12 -0.30 13.30
N TYR A 225 -0.92 -0.93 14.45
CA TYR A 225 -1.65 -2.13 14.87
C TYR A 225 -3.06 -1.85 15.41
N GLY A 226 -3.69 -0.76 14.96
CA GLY A 226 -5.04 -0.38 15.35
C GLY A 226 -6.11 -1.47 15.18
N PRO A 227 -6.13 -2.23 14.07
CA PRO A 227 -7.05 -3.37 13.92
C PRO A 227 -6.82 -4.50 14.95
N ALA A 228 -5.68 -4.52 15.62
CA ALA A 228 -5.34 -5.42 16.73
C ALA A 228 -5.46 -4.75 18.11
N GLY A 229 -6.10 -3.57 18.17
CA GLY A 229 -6.38 -2.81 19.39
C GLY A 229 -5.25 -1.90 19.88
N GLU A 230 -4.20 -1.71 19.08
CA GLU A 230 -3.02 -0.95 19.49
C GLU A 230 -2.87 0.35 18.68
N ARG A 231 -3.27 1.48 19.29
CA ARG A 231 -3.16 2.83 18.70
C ARG A 231 -2.21 3.70 19.53
N SER A 232 -0.97 3.86 19.07
CA SER A 232 0.03 4.72 19.72
C SER A 232 1.19 5.03 18.76
N GLU A 233 2.02 6.00 19.11
CA GLU A 233 3.29 6.26 18.40
C GLU A 233 4.20 5.02 18.39
N GLU A 234 4.21 4.25 19.48
CA GLU A 234 4.96 3.00 19.58
C GLU A 234 4.40 1.93 18.62
N SER A 235 3.07 1.79 18.57
CA SER A 235 2.38 0.86 17.66
C SER A 235 2.65 1.22 16.19
N PHE A 236 2.58 2.51 15.85
CA PHE A 236 2.95 3.01 14.53
C PHE A 236 4.40 2.68 14.21
N SER A 237 5.33 3.06 15.08
CA SER A 237 6.77 2.88 14.85
C SER A 237 7.12 1.41 14.67
N ARG A 238 6.55 0.53 15.52
CA ARG A 238 6.75 -0.91 15.42
C ARG A 238 6.26 -1.47 14.09
N MET A 239 5.03 -1.15 13.66
CA MET A 239 4.52 -1.61 12.36
C MET A 239 5.39 -1.07 11.21
N GLN A 240 5.73 0.21 11.22
CA GLN A 240 6.53 0.81 10.16
C GLN A 240 7.95 0.19 10.10
N ASP A 241 8.60 -0.04 11.24
CA ASP A 241 9.94 -0.62 11.29
C ASP A 241 9.96 -2.09 10.85
N GLU A 242 8.95 -2.87 11.24
CA GLU A 242 8.80 -4.27 10.83
C GLU A 242 8.54 -4.38 9.33
N THR A 243 7.64 -3.55 8.80
CA THR A 243 7.34 -3.53 7.37
C THR A 243 8.47 -2.92 6.54
N ALA A 244 9.22 -1.95 7.06
CA ALA A 244 10.39 -1.39 6.38
C ALA A 244 11.45 -2.45 6.08
N LYS A 245 11.70 -3.40 7.00
CA LYS A 245 12.63 -4.51 6.78
C LYS A 245 12.20 -5.35 5.57
N LEU A 246 10.93 -5.72 5.52
CA LEU A 246 10.35 -6.50 4.42
C LEU A 246 10.39 -5.72 3.09
N PHE A 247 10.16 -4.41 3.13
CA PHE A 247 10.27 -3.57 1.95
C PHE A 247 11.71 -3.46 1.43
N ARG A 248 12.70 -3.42 2.31
CA ARG A 248 14.12 -3.46 1.93
C ARG A 248 14.49 -4.80 1.29
N GLU A 249 14.10 -5.90 1.91
CA GLU A 249 14.33 -7.25 1.37
C GLU A 249 13.72 -7.42 -0.02
N TYR A 250 12.48 -6.95 -0.21
CA TYR A 250 11.80 -6.99 -1.50
C TYR A 250 12.43 -6.07 -2.56
N ALA A 251 12.82 -4.85 -2.16
CA ALA A 251 13.51 -3.91 -3.05
C ALA A 251 14.86 -4.47 -3.50
N ASP A 252 15.63 -5.09 -2.59
CA ASP A 252 16.91 -5.72 -2.88
C ASP A 252 16.75 -6.91 -3.85
N SER A 253 15.78 -7.79 -3.62
CA SER A 253 15.55 -8.98 -4.46
C SER A 253 15.21 -8.62 -5.92
N LEU A 254 14.64 -7.44 -6.15
CA LEU A 254 14.29 -6.94 -7.48
C LEU A 254 15.28 -5.92 -8.05
N GLY A 255 16.34 -5.56 -7.31
CA GLY A 255 17.33 -4.57 -7.70
C GLY A 255 16.76 -3.16 -7.83
N TRP A 256 15.84 -2.78 -6.94
CA TRP A 256 15.22 -1.45 -6.95
C TRP A 256 16.19 -0.37 -6.47
N THR A 257 15.99 0.85 -6.96
CA THR A 257 16.71 2.01 -6.45
C THR A 257 16.30 2.27 -4.99
N VAL A 258 17.26 2.46 -4.09
CA VAL A 258 16.98 2.84 -2.70
C VAL A 258 17.32 4.32 -2.50
N HIS A 259 16.32 5.11 -2.16
CA HIS A 259 16.46 6.51 -1.76
C HIS A 259 16.36 6.63 -0.23
N GLN A 260 17.47 7.01 0.40
CA GLN A 260 17.54 7.24 1.84
C GLN A 260 17.09 8.67 2.19
N VAL A 261 16.07 8.76 3.03
CA VAL A 261 15.51 9.99 3.58
C VAL A 261 16.27 10.38 4.83
N ASP A 262 16.74 11.62 4.87
CA ASP A 262 17.48 12.18 6.00
C ASP A 262 16.87 13.50 6.51
N HIS A 263 17.60 14.17 7.40
CA HIS A 263 17.19 15.40 8.06
C HIS A 263 17.32 16.67 7.19
N ALA A 264 17.69 16.57 5.91
CA ALA A 264 17.88 17.71 5.02
C ALA A 264 16.56 18.41 4.60
N GLY A 265 15.40 17.90 5.04
CA GLY A 265 14.08 18.48 4.75
C GLY A 265 13.44 17.91 3.48
N VAL A 266 12.15 18.23 3.28
CA VAL A 266 11.31 17.62 2.25
C VAL A 266 11.80 17.93 0.82
N GLU A 267 12.18 19.19 0.55
CA GLU A 267 12.65 19.62 -0.78
C GLU A 267 13.94 18.90 -1.18
N ALA A 268 14.95 18.92 -0.31
CA ALA A 268 16.25 18.29 -0.59
C ALA A 268 16.13 16.76 -0.74
N ASN A 269 15.30 16.10 0.09
CA ASN A 269 15.03 14.67 -0.07
C ASN A 269 14.32 14.39 -1.41
N THR A 270 13.32 15.20 -1.77
CA THR A 270 12.58 15.05 -3.02
C THR A 270 13.48 15.22 -4.25
N GLU A 271 14.35 16.22 -4.26
CA GLU A 271 15.31 16.45 -5.34
C GLU A 271 16.27 15.26 -5.51
N ARG A 272 16.86 14.76 -4.41
CA ARG A 272 17.75 13.60 -4.46
C ARG A 272 17.05 12.33 -4.89
N GLY A 273 15.83 12.09 -4.38
CA GLY A 273 15.02 10.94 -4.78
C GLY A 273 14.65 10.99 -6.25
N LEU A 274 14.29 12.17 -6.76
CA LEU A 274 13.95 12.36 -8.17
C LEU A 274 15.17 12.16 -9.07
N ALA A 275 16.34 12.71 -8.69
CA ALA A 275 17.58 12.49 -9.41
C ALA A 275 17.96 11.00 -9.47
N ALA A 276 17.85 10.29 -8.35
CA ALA A 276 18.12 8.85 -8.29
C ALA A 276 17.16 8.06 -9.20
N LEU A 277 15.85 8.36 -9.16
CA LEU A 277 14.86 7.72 -10.01
C LEU A 277 15.09 8.00 -11.49
N CYS A 278 15.31 9.26 -11.88
CA CYS A 278 15.54 9.66 -13.27
C CYS A 278 16.86 9.12 -13.84
N SER A 279 17.84 8.77 -13.01
CA SER A 279 19.07 8.11 -13.45
C SER A 279 18.87 6.66 -13.90
N HIS A 280 17.70 6.07 -13.65
CA HIS A 280 17.43 4.68 -14.04
C HIS A 280 17.49 4.52 -15.58
N PRO A 281 18.21 3.53 -16.13
CA PRO A 281 18.46 3.42 -17.58
C PRO A 281 17.20 3.40 -18.44
N LYS A 282 16.12 2.74 -17.96
CA LYS A 282 14.84 2.71 -18.66
C LYS A 282 14.18 4.09 -18.75
N LEU A 283 14.26 4.93 -17.70
CA LEU A 283 13.71 6.29 -17.72
C LEU A 283 14.56 7.22 -18.57
N ALA A 284 15.89 7.15 -18.43
CA ALA A 284 16.80 7.93 -19.27
C ALA A 284 16.54 7.67 -20.76
N ARG A 285 16.37 6.39 -21.15
CA ARG A 285 16.00 6.01 -22.51
C ARG A 285 14.61 6.51 -22.91
N TYR A 286 13.62 6.40 -22.02
CA TYR A 286 12.25 6.86 -22.31
C TYR A 286 12.19 8.38 -22.53
N PHE A 287 12.98 9.17 -21.79
CA PHE A 287 13.03 10.63 -21.96
C PHE A 287 14.05 11.11 -23.00
N GLY A 288 14.75 10.20 -23.68
CA GLY A 288 15.75 10.57 -24.70
C GLY A 288 17.03 11.22 -24.15
N GLN A 289 17.41 10.88 -22.91
CA GLN A 289 18.59 11.41 -22.21
C GLN A 289 19.81 10.47 -22.24
N GLY A 290 19.90 9.58 -23.23
CA GLY A 290 21.00 8.59 -23.35
C GLY A 290 21.52 8.45 -24.77
#